data_AF-A0A957MEC6-F1
#
_entry.id   AF-A0A957MEC6-F1
#
_cell.length_a   1.000
_cell.length_b   1.000
_cell.length_c   1.000
_cell.angle_alpha   90.00
_cell.angle_beta   90.00
_cell.angle_gamma   90.00
#
_symmetry.space_group_name_H-M   'P 1'
#
loop_
_entity.id
_entity.type
_entity.pdbx_description
1 polymer ?
#
loop_
_entity_poly.entity_id
_entity_poly.type
_entity_poly.pdbx_seq_one_letter_code
_entity_poly.pdbx_strand_id
1 'polypeptide(L)'
;MAGVYDCTKRQSGRISPRLPQLAVAMVLPAVLIAVLLLLGVRAPARAQDDPLATDTANIEDEIVYIDAAGHIRVFDPRQPDNVPPVAFRSPDAGWIDAAVGDVNGDGDDEIVAIGENGLLKVYDPVIASGPVPPENVINGIYWEELYATILPNRALLVDTGNFDAEPTTDEIVAVYVDPNNATSS
;
A
#
# COMPACT_ATOMS: atom_id res chain seq x y z
N MET A 1 -72.87 20.69 61.37
CA MET A 1 -72.05 21.90 61.13
C MET A 1 -71.46 21.79 59.75
N ALA A 2 -72.10 22.46 58.78
CA ALA A 2 -71.67 22.54 57.40
C ALA A 2 -70.85 23.82 57.21
N GLY A 3 -69.69 23.73 56.55
CA GLY A 3 -68.86 24.86 56.15
C GLY A 3 -69.36 25.46 54.85
N VAL A 4 -69.36 26.80 54.80
CA VAL A 4 -70.02 27.66 53.82
C VAL A 4 -68.96 28.58 53.19
N TYR A 5 -68.88 28.49 51.86
CA TYR A 5 -68.62 29.47 50.76
C TYR A 5 -67.33 30.31 50.65
N ASP A 6 -66.76 30.36 49.43
CA ASP A 6 -66.82 31.52 48.49
C ASP A 6 -66.44 31.07 47.04
N CYS A 7 -67.29 31.14 45.99
CA CYS A 7 -67.59 32.23 45.02
C CYS A 7 -66.35 32.71 44.22
N THR A 8 -66.23 32.83 42.89
CA THR A 8 -67.12 33.17 41.74
C THR A 8 -66.26 32.87 40.46
N LYS A 9 -66.71 32.52 39.23
CA LYS A 9 -67.42 33.38 38.27
C LYS A 9 -67.71 32.63 36.93
N ARG A 10 -68.81 33.08 36.33
CA ARG A 10 -69.59 32.71 35.11
C ARG A 10 -68.91 32.60 33.73
N GLN A 11 -69.56 31.74 32.90
CA GLN A 11 -70.02 31.86 31.49
C GLN A 11 -68.96 32.06 30.37
N SER A 12 -69.11 31.63 29.11
CA SER A 12 -70.25 31.27 28.24
C SER A 12 -69.73 30.42 27.07
N GLY A 13 -70.54 29.49 26.55
CA GLY A 13 -70.20 28.70 25.36
C GLY A 13 -70.47 29.37 24.01
N ARG A 14 -70.00 28.73 22.92
CA ARG A 14 -70.76 28.51 21.67
C ARG A 14 -69.98 27.63 20.67
N ILE A 15 -70.75 26.80 19.98
CA ILE A 15 -70.39 25.83 18.93
C ILE A 15 -70.23 26.56 17.58
N SER A 16 -69.28 26.14 16.72
CA SER A 16 -69.47 25.86 15.27
C SER A 16 -68.13 25.64 14.50
N PRO A 17 -68.15 24.92 13.35
CA PRO A 17 -67.02 24.17 12.79
C PRO A 17 -66.21 24.94 11.72
N ARG A 18 -64.97 24.51 11.42
CA ARG A 18 -64.24 24.87 10.19
C ARG A 18 -63.33 23.73 9.68
N LEU A 19 -63.33 23.62 8.35
CA LEU A 19 -62.66 22.72 7.39
C LEU A 19 -61.11 22.73 7.43
N PRO A 20 -60.40 21.84 6.69
CA PRO A 20 -59.03 21.42 6.95
C PRO A 20 -57.99 22.44 6.47
N GLN A 21 -56.83 22.48 7.13
CA GLN A 21 -55.65 23.21 6.64
C GLN A 21 -54.60 22.25 6.10
N LEU A 22 -54.17 22.59 4.89
CA LEU A 22 -53.25 21.88 4.03
C LEU A 22 -51.87 21.66 4.66
N ALA A 23 -51.28 20.54 4.25
CA ALA A 23 -49.87 20.21 4.32
C ALA A 23 -48.98 21.35 3.79
N VAL A 24 -48.20 21.99 4.66
CA VAL A 24 -46.99 22.72 4.30
C VAL A 24 -46.01 22.64 5.48
N ALA A 25 -45.31 21.52 5.64
CA ALA A 25 -44.22 21.43 6.63
C ALA A 25 -43.15 20.40 6.27
N MET A 26 -42.93 20.11 4.98
CA MET A 26 -41.96 19.09 4.56
C MET A 26 -41.31 19.43 3.22
N VAL A 27 -40.83 20.67 3.05
CA VAL A 27 -40.06 21.04 1.84
C VAL A 27 -38.67 21.57 2.17
N LEU A 28 -38.43 22.07 3.39
CA LEU A 28 -37.15 22.66 3.78
C LEU A 28 -35.94 21.70 3.84
N PRO A 29 -36.04 20.42 4.28
CA PRO A 29 -34.84 19.56 4.31
C PRO A 29 -34.45 19.02 2.93
N ALA A 30 -35.40 18.88 2.00
CA ALA A 30 -35.13 18.37 0.65
C ALA A 30 -34.44 19.41 -0.24
N VAL A 31 -34.79 20.70 -0.10
CA VAL A 31 -34.16 21.80 -0.85
C VAL A 31 -32.71 22.00 -0.40
N LEU A 32 -32.40 21.84 0.89
CA LEU A 32 -31.03 21.99 1.42
C LEU A 32 -30.07 20.92 0.86
N ILE A 33 -30.53 19.67 0.76
CA ILE A 33 -29.75 18.55 0.18
C ILE A 33 -29.54 18.77 -1.33
N ALA A 34 -30.57 19.23 -2.05
CA ALA A 34 -30.45 19.56 -3.48
C ALA A 34 -29.48 20.73 -3.75
N VAL A 35 -29.44 21.73 -2.86
CA VAL A 35 -28.50 22.86 -2.94
C VAL A 35 -27.06 22.40 -2.64
N LEU A 36 -26.84 21.52 -1.67
CA LEU A 36 -25.52 20.94 -1.38
C LEU A 36 -24.98 20.10 -2.55
N LEU A 37 -25.85 19.36 -3.24
CA LEU A 37 -25.49 18.60 -4.44
C LEU A 37 -25.21 19.50 -5.66
N LEU A 38 -25.92 20.63 -5.82
CA LEU A 38 -25.65 21.61 -6.88
C LEU A 38 -24.39 22.46 -6.63
N LEU A 39 -23.99 22.67 -5.37
CA LEU A 39 -22.82 23.47 -4.99
C LEU A 39 -21.48 22.72 -5.10
N GLY A 40 -21.49 21.46 -5.52
CA GLY A 40 -20.26 20.69 -5.74
C GLY A 40 -19.40 20.54 -4.48
N VAL A 41 -20.01 20.60 -3.28
CA VAL A 41 -19.31 20.31 -2.03
C VAL A 41 -18.94 18.84 -2.05
N ARG A 42 -17.74 18.53 -2.57
CA ARG A 42 -17.14 17.21 -2.45
C ARG A 42 -17.08 16.94 -0.96
N ALA A 43 -17.72 15.85 -0.51
CA ALA A 43 -17.46 15.32 0.80
C ALA A 43 -15.93 15.19 0.94
N PRO A 44 -15.33 15.51 2.11
CA PRO A 44 -13.94 15.20 2.31
C PRO A 44 -13.78 13.72 2.02
N ALA A 45 -12.98 13.38 0.99
CA ALA A 45 -12.49 12.03 0.86
C ALA A 45 -11.85 11.74 2.22
N ARG A 46 -12.34 10.71 2.91
CA ARG A 46 -11.56 10.19 4.02
C ARG A 46 -10.26 9.74 3.38
N ALA A 47 -9.16 10.43 3.67
CA ALA A 47 -7.85 9.83 3.50
C ALA A 47 -7.92 8.53 4.30
N GLN A 48 -7.95 7.42 3.59
CA GLN A 48 -7.73 6.13 4.22
C GLN A 48 -6.24 6.17 4.51
N ASP A 49 -5.85 6.12 5.78
CA ASP A 49 -4.43 6.08 6.13
C ASP A 49 -3.84 4.88 5.39
N ASP A 50 -2.86 5.13 4.52
CA ASP A 50 -2.19 4.06 3.80
C ASP A 50 -1.50 3.16 4.84
N PRO A 51 -1.51 1.84 4.63
CA PRO A 51 -0.76 0.95 5.50
C PRO A 51 0.71 1.38 5.47
N LEU A 52 1.33 1.39 6.66
CA LEU A 52 2.73 1.72 6.83
C LEU A 52 3.45 0.52 7.43
N ALA A 53 4.65 0.25 6.96
CA ALA A 53 5.60 -0.58 7.67
C ALA A 53 6.07 0.14 8.93
N THR A 54 6.26 -0.61 10.02
CA THR A 54 6.86 -0.11 11.26
C THR A 54 8.01 -1.05 11.60
N ASP A 55 9.25 -0.54 11.46
CA ASP A 55 10.54 -1.16 11.81
C ASP A 55 10.42 -2.60 12.31
N THR A 56 10.35 -3.53 11.35
CA THR A 56 10.15 -4.95 11.61
C THR A 56 11.40 -5.66 12.11
N ALA A 57 12.52 -4.92 12.25
CA ALA A 57 13.82 -5.26 12.85
C ALA A 57 14.10 -6.75 13.06
N ASN A 58 13.98 -7.54 11.99
CA ASN A 58 14.90 -8.65 11.80
C ASN A 58 16.17 -8.00 11.22
N ILE A 59 17.17 -7.80 12.08
CA ILE A 59 18.43 -7.12 11.71
C ILE A 59 19.54 -8.12 11.37
N GLU A 60 19.21 -9.41 11.32
CA GLU A 60 20.15 -10.48 11.00
C GLU A 60 20.23 -10.63 9.47
N ASP A 61 21.38 -11.07 8.97
CA ASP A 61 21.55 -11.30 7.54
C ASP A 61 20.74 -12.53 7.05
N GLU A 62 20.06 -12.39 5.92
CA GLU A 62 19.43 -13.49 5.22
C GLU A 62 20.29 -14.10 4.10
N ILE A 63 19.86 -15.28 3.63
CA ILE A 63 20.42 -15.94 2.45
C ILE A 63 19.48 -15.73 1.27
N VAL A 64 19.99 -15.10 0.21
CA VAL A 64 19.31 -15.00 -1.09
C VAL A 64 19.80 -16.11 -2.02
N TYR A 65 18.86 -16.84 -2.62
CA TYR A 65 19.19 -17.87 -3.61
C TYR A 65 18.09 -18.05 -4.65
N ILE A 66 18.46 -18.56 -5.82
CA ILE A 66 17.50 -18.95 -6.86
C ILE A 66 17.19 -20.44 -6.69
N ASP A 67 15.91 -20.78 -6.55
CA ASP A 67 15.46 -22.16 -6.39
C ASP A 67 15.39 -22.93 -7.72
N ALA A 68 15.16 -24.24 -7.64
CA ALA A 68 15.11 -25.11 -8.81
C ALA A 68 13.96 -24.80 -9.79
N ALA A 69 12.96 -24.02 -9.35
CA ALA A 69 11.89 -23.53 -10.22
C ALA A 69 12.20 -22.14 -10.80
N GLY A 70 13.38 -21.59 -10.54
CA GLY A 70 13.84 -20.30 -11.03
C GLY A 70 13.25 -19.11 -10.28
N HIS A 71 12.76 -19.29 -9.04
CA HIS A 71 12.32 -18.17 -8.21
C HIS A 71 13.43 -17.73 -7.27
N ILE A 72 13.49 -16.44 -6.98
CA ILE A 72 14.32 -15.92 -5.88
C ILE A 72 13.66 -16.32 -4.57
N ARG A 73 14.48 -16.70 -3.60
CA ARG A 73 14.10 -17.05 -2.24
C ARG A 73 15.00 -16.30 -1.28
N VAL A 74 14.39 -15.73 -0.26
CA VAL A 74 15.10 -15.26 0.93
C VAL A 74 14.84 -16.26 2.04
N PHE A 75 15.91 -16.73 2.66
CA PHE A 75 15.86 -17.64 3.78
C PHE A 75 16.60 -17.03 4.96
N ASP A 76 15.87 -16.86 6.06
CA ASP A 76 16.42 -16.46 7.34
C ASP A 76 16.97 -17.69 8.11
N PRO A 77 18.32 -17.84 8.21
CA PRO A 77 18.92 -18.96 8.91
C PRO A 77 18.91 -18.79 10.45
N ARG A 78 18.61 -17.60 10.96
CA ARG A 78 18.75 -17.23 12.38
C ARG A 78 17.58 -16.38 12.87
N GLN A 79 16.37 -16.83 12.57
CA GLN A 79 15.15 -16.20 13.03
C GLN A 79 15.16 -15.99 14.57
N PRO A 80 15.10 -14.74 15.05
CA PRO A 80 14.94 -14.45 16.47
C PRO A 80 13.59 -14.93 17.01
N ASP A 81 13.56 -15.33 18.28
CA ASP A 81 12.32 -15.74 18.94
C ASP A 81 11.27 -14.63 18.89
N ASN A 82 10.06 -14.96 18.43
CA ASN A 82 8.90 -14.05 18.31
C ASN A 82 9.00 -12.94 17.25
N VAL A 83 9.98 -13.00 16.34
CA VAL A 83 10.02 -12.16 15.13
C VAL A 83 9.60 -13.04 13.94
N PRO A 84 8.69 -12.59 13.05
CA PRO A 84 8.37 -13.35 11.84
C PRO A 84 9.63 -13.54 10.97
N PRO A 85 9.86 -14.72 10.37
CA PRO A 85 11.01 -14.92 9.51
C PRO A 85 10.84 -14.17 8.20
N VAL A 86 11.90 -13.54 7.73
CA VAL A 86 11.99 -13.04 6.35
C VAL A 86 12.00 -14.25 5.41
N ALA A 87 10.93 -14.39 4.63
CA ALA A 87 10.67 -15.58 3.81
C ALA A 87 10.19 -15.21 2.40
N PHE A 88 10.80 -14.19 1.82
CA PHE A 88 10.43 -13.71 0.49
C PHE A 88 10.56 -14.78 -0.58
N ARG A 89 9.64 -14.73 -1.55
CA ARG A 89 9.71 -15.48 -2.80
C ARG A 89 9.25 -14.56 -3.93
N SER A 90 10.05 -14.42 -4.98
CA SER A 90 9.67 -13.61 -6.13
C SER A 90 8.35 -14.10 -6.75
N PRO A 91 7.49 -13.18 -7.24
CA PRO A 91 6.28 -13.56 -7.97
C PRO A 91 6.63 -14.24 -9.31
N ASP A 92 7.66 -13.74 -9.97
CA ASP A 92 8.16 -14.25 -11.23
C ASP A 92 9.21 -15.36 -11.04
N ALA A 93 9.34 -16.17 -12.09
CA ALA A 93 10.31 -17.25 -12.22
C ALA A 93 11.25 -17.00 -13.40
N GLY A 94 12.22 -17.89 -13.59
CA GLY A 94 13.15 -17.86 -14.73
C GLY A 94 14.37 -16.96 -14.51
N TRP A 95 14.65 -16.63 -13.25
CA TRP A 95 15.87 -15.93 -12.85
C TRP A 95 17.07 -16.83 -13.06
N ILE A 96 18.16 -16.25 -13.57
CA ILE A 96 19.43 -16.96 -13.80
C ILE A 96 20.58 -16.43 -12.95
N ASP A 97 20.47 -15.19 -12.48
CA ASP A 97 21.46 -14.56 -11.62
C ASP A 97 20.79 -13.47 -10.78
N ALA A 98 21.36 -13.18 -9.61
CA ALA A 98 20.89 -12.14 -8.71
C ALA A 98 22.03 -11.60 -7.85
N ALA A 99 21.96 -10.33 -7.50
CA ALA A 99 22.84 -9.63 -6.58
C ALA A 99 22.02 -8.86 -5.54
N VAL A 100 22.65 -8.48 -4.43
CA VAL A 100 22.01 -7.77 -3.31
C VAL A 100 22.78 -6.49 -2.97
N GLY A 101 22.06 -5.42 -2.66
CA GLY A 101 22.64 -4.14 -2.24
C GLY A 101 21.58 -3.07 -2.02
N ASP A 102 21.89 -2.07 -1.21
CA ASP A 102 21.02 -0.94 -0.88
C ASP A 102 20.94 0.04 -2.08
N VAL A 103 20.14 -0.28 -3.09
CA VAL A 103 20.06 0.51 -4.33
C VAL A 103 19.06 1.65 -4.23
N ASN A 104 18.23 1.65 -3.18
CA ASN A 104 17.20 2.66 -2.93
C ASN A 104 17.61 3.68 -1.84
N GLY A 105 18.54 3.32 -0.96
CA GLY A 105 19.16 4.19 0.05
C GLY A 105 18.40 4.28 1.37
N ASP A 106 17.54 3.31 1.69
CA ASP A 106 16.78 3.26 2.93
C ASP A 106 17.46 2.45 4.05
N GLY A 107 18.58 1.80 3.74
CA GLY A 107 19.48 1.18 4.70
C GLY A 107 19.32 -0.33 4.86
N ASP A 108 18.53 -0.99 4.01
CA ASP A 108 18.58 -2.43 3.81
C ASP A 108 18.77 -2.81 2.33
N ASP A 109 19.12 -4.08 2.08
CA ASP A 109 19.53 -4.51 0.75
C ASP A 109 18.34 -4.95 -0.11
N GLU A 110 18.23 -4.37 -1.31
CA GLU A 110 17.37 -4.90 -2.36
C GLU A 110 17.96 -6.12 -3.04
N ILE A 111 17.12 -6.84 -3.78
CA ILE A 111 17.52 -7.92 -4.69
C ILE A 111 17.38 -7.46 -6.14
N VAL A 112 18.49 -7.42 -6.87
CA VAL A 112 18.52 -7.20 -8.31
C VAL A 112 18.64 -8.52 -9.03
N ALA A 113 17.71 -8.86 -9.91
CA ALA A 113 17.69 -10.15 -10.60
C ALA A 113 17.55 -10.02 -12.11
N ILE A 114 18.15 -10.97 -12.83
CA ILE A 114 18.12 -11.04 -14.29
C ILE A 114 17.63 -12.39 -14.82
N GLY A 115 16.89 -12.36 -15.92
CA GLY A 115 16.41 -13.54 -16.66
C GLY A 115 17.06 -13.67 -18.04
N GLU A 116 17.06 -14.87 -18.62
CA GLU A 116 17.67 -15.13 -19.94
C GLU A 116 17.09 -14.26 -21.07
N ASN A 117 15.83 -13.85 -20.92
CA ASN A 117 15.14 -12.98 -21.88
C ASN A 117 15.57 -11.50 -21.79
N GLY A 118 16.54 -11.17 -20.93
CA GLY A 118 17.00 -9.81 -20.68
C GLY A 118 16.15 -9.07 -19.65
N LEU A 119 15.12 -9.69 -19.06
CA LEU A 119 14.38 -9.06 -17.96
C LEU A 119 15.32 -8.78 -16.80
N LEU A 120 15.31 -7.54 -16.30
CA LEU A 120 15.93 -7.13 -15.06
C LEU A 120 14.84 -6.59 -14.15
N LYS A 121 14.81 -7.05 -12.89
CA LYS A 121 13.93 -6.52 -11.85
C LYS A 121 14.68 -6.22 -10.57
N VAL A 122 14.17 -5.26 -9.81
CA VAL A 122 14.62 -4.94 -8.46
C VAL A 122 13.46 -5.20 -7.52
N TYR A 123 13.70 -6.01 -6.49
CA TYR A 123 12.76 -6.30 -5.43
C TYR A 123 13.30 -5.79 -4.11
N ASP A 124 12.46 -5.11 -3.34
CA ASP A 124 12.67 -4.90 -1.91
C ASP A 124 11.95 -6.05 -1.18
N PRO A 125 12.68 -7.00 -0.57
CA PRO A 125 12.08 -8.13 0.13
C PRO A 125 11.49 -7.76 1.50
N VAL A 126 11.84 -6.59 2.06
CA VAL A 126 11.46 -6.12 3.40
C VAL A 126 11.35 -4.59 3.41
N ILE A 127 10.14 -4.06 3.24
CA ILE A 127 9.95 -2.61 3.39
C ILE A 127 10.09 -2.26 4.88
N ALA A 128 11.24 -1.74 5.28
CA ALA A 128 11.55 -1.48 6.69
C ALA A 128 10.74 -0.29 7.26
N SER A 129 10.44 0.70 6.42
CA SER A 129 9.66 1.86 6.84
C SER A 129 8.94 2.55 5.69
N GLY A 130 7.85 3.27 6.01
CA GLY A 130 7.11 4.07 5.03
C GLY A 130 5.88 3.36 4.46
N PRO A 131 5.29 3.91 3.38
CA PRO A 131 4.11 3.35 2.73
C PRO A 131 4.37 1.96 2.17
N VAL A 132 3.38 1.08 2.29
CA VAL A 132 3.51 -0.29 1.76
C VAL A 132 2.40 -0.63 0.75
N PRO A 133 2.69 -1.49 -0.24
CA PRO A 133 1.68 -2.15 -1.05
C PRO A 133 0.95 -3.24 -0.21
N PRO A 134 -0.33 -3.03 0.17
CA PRO A 134 -1.03 -3.92 1.11
C PRO A 134 -1.17 -5.37 0.63
N GLU A 135 -1.16 -5.59 -0.67
CA GLU A 135 -1.27 -6.91 -1.29
C GLU A 135 0.03 -7.73 -1.25
N ASN A 136 1.17 -7.06 -1.11
CA ASN A 136 2.48 -7.68 -1.15
C ASN A 136 2.99 -7.92 0.26
N VAL A 137 2.45 -8.97 0.88
CA VAL A 137 2.77 -9.31 2.27
C VAL A 137 3.01 -10.81 2.44
N ILE A 138 4.10 -11.16 3.11
CA ILE A 138 4.47 -12.54 3.44
C ILE A 138 4.78 -12.58 4.93
N ASN A 139 4.07 -13.43 5.69
CA ASN A 139 4.22 -13.53 7.15
C ASN A 139 4.02 -12.19 7.90
N GLY A 140 3.33 -11.22 7.31
CA GLY A 140 3.15 -9.88 7.89
C GLY A 140 4.29 -8.89 7.57
N ILE A 141 5.28 -9.31 6.77
CA ILE A 141 6.36 -8.47 6.25
C ILE A 141 5.98 -8.04 4.83
N TYR A 142 6.03 -6.74 4.58
CA TYR A 142 5.72 -6.16 3.27
C TYR A 142 6.94 -6.19 2.35
N TRP A 143 6.70 -6.30 1.04
CA TRP A 143 7.75 -6.31 0.02
C TRP A 143 7.27 -5.53 -1.21
N GLU A 144 8.19 -5.07 -2.06
CA GLU A 144 7.87 -4.31 -3.26
C GLU A 144 8.69 -4.74 -4.48
N GLU A 145 8.13 -4.57 -5.68
CA GLU A 145 8.90 -4.53 -6.92
C GLU A 145 9.20 -3.06 -7.22
N LEU A 146 10.43 -2.62 -7.00
CA LEU A 146 10.83 -1.23 -7.15
C LEU A 146 11.05 -0.84 -8.62
N TYR A 147 11.55 -1.79 -9.42
CA TYR A 147 11.92 -1.50 -10.81
C TYR A 147 11.86 -2.73 -11.71
N ALA A 148 11.56 -2.50 -13.00
CA ALA A 148 11.62 -3.51 -14.03
C ALA A 148 12.03 -2.90 -15.38
N THR A 149 12.91 -3.59 -16.11
CA THR A 149 13.28 -3.22 -17.48
C THR A 149 13.69 -4.43 -18.30
N ILE A 150 13.85 -4.25 -19.62
CA ILE A 150 14.38 -5.25 -20.54
C ILE A 150 15.73 -4.77 -21.06
N LEU A 151 16.79 -5.52 -20.76
CA LEU A 151 18.11 -5.33 -21.34
C LEU A 151 18.09 -5.58 -22.85
N PRO A 152 19.00 -4.98 -23.63
CA PRO A 152 18.96 -5.06 -25.10
C PRO A 152 19.06 -6.48 -25.68
N ASN A 153 19.56 -7.44 -24.90
CA ASN A 153 19.75 -8.83 -25.32
C ASN A 153 19.81 -9.76 -24.08
N ARG A 154 20.08 -11.05 -24.32
CA ARG A 154 20.26 -12.06 -23.27
C ARG A 154 21.22 -11.59 -22.17
N ALA A 155 20.72 -11.52 -20.95
CA ALA A 155 21.50 -11.21 -19.76
C ALA A 155 22.46 -12.38 -19.42
N LEU A 156 23.59 -12.04 -18.81
CA LEU A 156 24.63 -12.99 -18.44
C LEU A 156 24.95 -12.93 -16.95
N LEU A 157 25.16 -11.73 -16.42
CA LEU A 157 25.54 -11.51 -15.01
C LEU A 157 24.96 -10.19 -14.51
N VAL A 158 24.71 -10.12 -13.21
CA VAL A 158 24.38 -8.89 -12.49
C VAL A 158 25.22 -8.78 -11.23
N ASP A 159 25.61 -7.57 -10.86
CA ASP A 159 26.31 -7.27 -9.61
C ASP A 159 25.90 -5.88 -9.10
N THR A 160 26.12 -5.65 -7.82
CA THR A 160 25.80 -4.41 -7.10
C THR A 160 27.05 -3.85 -6.44
N GLY A 161 27.06 -2.53 -6.22
CA GLY A 161 28.06 -1.89 -5.37
C GLY A 161 28.21 -0.40 -5.67
N ASN A 162 28.98 0.28 -4.81
CA ASN A 162 29.24 1.70 -4.96
C ASN A 162 30.25 2.02 -6.08
N PHE A 163 29.80 2.77 -7.09
CA PHE A 163 30.55 3.25 -8.26
C PHE A 163 30.78 4.76 -8.27
N ASP A 164 30.43 5.46 -7.18
CA ASP A 164 30.71 6.88 -7.02
C ASP A 164 31.34 7.22 -5.66
N ALA A 165 31.22 8.47 -5.23
CA ALA A 165 31.84 8.97 -4.01
C ALA A 165 30.84 9.10 -2.84
N GLU A 166 29.55 8.93 -3.11
CA GLU A 166 28.47 8.99 -2.14
C GLU A 166 28.16 7.56 -1.67
N PRO A 167 28.32 7.25 -0.38
CA PRO A 167 28.19 5.88 0.13
C PRO A 167 26.76 5.50 0.51
N THR A 168 25.76 6.26 0.09
CA THR A 168 24.38 6.10 0.58
C THR A 168 23.54 5.15 -0.25
N THR A 169 24.01 4.76 -1.43
CA THR A 169 23.34 3.78 -2.30
C THR A 169 24.39 2.93 -3.00
N ASP A 170 24.01 1.72 -3.36
CA ASP A 170 24.72 0.88 -4.32
C ASP A 170 24.16 1.08 -5.73
N GLU A 171 25.04 1.03 -6.72
CA GLU A 171 24.67 1.01 -8.13
C GLU A 171 24.63 -0.41 -8.69
N ILE A 172 24.01 -0.56 -9.85
CA ILE A 172 23.81 -1.83 -10.52
C ILE A 172 24.68 -1.90 -11.77
N VAL A 173 25.41 -3.01 -11.93
CA VAL A 173 26.04 -3.40 -13.19
C VAL A 173 25.39 -4.66 -13.73
N ALA A 174 25.04 -4.65 -15.02
CA ALA A 174 24.51 -5.82 -15.71
C ALA A 174 25.29 -6.08 -17.00
N VAL A 175 25.63 -7.34 -17.22
CA VAL A 175 26.33 -7.82 -18.43
C VAL A 175 25.33 -8.56 -19.30
N TYR A 176 25.29 -8.24 -20.60
CA TYR A 176 24.45 -8.91 -21.59
C TYR A 176 25.22 -9.16 -22.88
N VAL A 177 24.72 -10.09 -23.70
CA VAL A 177 25.31 -10.43 -24.99
C VAL A 177 25.23 -9.21 -25.92
N ASP A 178 26.37 -8.78 -26.47
CA ASP A 178 26.38 -7.69 -27.45
C ASP A 178 25.45 -8.04 -28.64
N PRO A 179 24.39 -7.26 -28.89
CA PRO A 179 23.46 -7.52 -29.99
C PRO A 179 24.16 -7.49 -31.36
N ASN A 180 25.30 -6.83 -31.49
CA ASN A 180 26.05 -6.74 -32.74
C ASN A 180 27.04 -7.90 -32.96
N ASN A 181 27.29 -8.71 -31.93
CA ASN A 181 28.27 -9.81 -31.98
C ASN A 181 27.61 -11.20 -31.99
N ALA A 182 26.28 -11.25 -32.18
CA ALA A 182 25.50 -12.50 -32.19
C ALA A 182 25.68 -13.37 -33.47
N THR A 183 26.54 -12.96 -34.40
CA THR A 183 26.77 -13.66 -35.69
C THR A 183 28.15 -14.29 -35.84
N SER A 184 29.02 -14.24 -34.82
CA SER A 184 30.35 -14.84 -34.84
C SER A 184 30.37 -16.20 -34.12
N SER A 185 29.68 -17.18 -34.67
CA SER A 185 29.82 -18.62 -34.32
C SER A 185 30.00 -19.47 -35.56
#